data_AF-A0A7S1R8T5-F1
#
_entry.id   AF-A0A7S1R8T5-F1
#
_cell.length_a   1.000
_cell.length_b   1.000
_cell.length_c   1.000
_cell.angle_alpha   90.00
_cell.angle_beta   90.00
_cell.angle_gamma   90.00
#
_symmetry.space_group_name_H-M   'P 1'
#
loop_
_entity.id
_entity.type
_entity.pdbx_description
1 polymer ?
#
loop_
_entity_poly.entity_id
_entity_poly.type
_entity_poly.pdbx_seq_one_letter_code
_entity_poly.pdbx_strand_id
1 'polypeptide(L)'
;TGFTAIIDPSRKWLQLRNSAYHVESEIWRFRTRVGEYEGQASVATAHGRLDDERKAEQQLQVKLLQLQGHIRLSTGLQETAFYAKPMTTNDVKMSGHKGNDQAPAAQVTVPLLGRTLLSQKPPSGAREEDAKLRRWHFQHHQYKCGHQDAVPHGGDSFHAPARPEDYIRWRLVPTMKFYQKRIPGYAFKRRLFQVLLLACGLTTSLLAAINKPHWTAIVAAVSSAVVSTQEFLDLERKLQRYSAATHSLANILVTWQRLTEVDQANAGMISALVEQTESVINEERNAWISEAQAAQQFARESAKEQEEKEEKDEPGKKGGGSV
;
A
#
# COMPACT_ATOMS: atom_id res chain seq x y z
N THR A 1 -1.05 22.25 16.34
CA THR A 1 -1.26 20.81 16.06
C THR A 1 -1.29 20.43 14.58
N GLY A 2 -1.23 21.36 13.60
CA GLY A 2 -1.23 21.02 12.16
C GLY A 2 0.14 20.77 11.49
N PHE A 3 1.25 21.21 12.11
CA PHE A 3 2.58 21.13 11.47
C PHE A 3 3.21 19.73 11.54
N THR A 4 2.98 18.97 12.61
CA THR A 4 3.55 17.61 12.77
C THR A 4 2.90 16.58 11.84
N ALA A 5 1.64 16.78 11.42
CA ALA A 5 0.97 15.97 10.40
C ALA A 5 1.53 16.17 8.97
N ILE A 6 2.23 17.29 8.74
CA ILE A 6 2.95 17.56 7.49
C ILE A 6 4.30 16.79 7.44
N ILE A 7 4.85 16.37 8.59
CA ILE A 7 6.29 16.08 8.74
C ILE A 7 6.72 14.61 8.64
N ASP A 8 5.82 13.62 8.45
CA ASP A 8 6.24 12.22 8.22
C ASP A 8 6.03 11.77 6.75
N PRO A 9 6.93 12.16 5.82
CA PRO A 9 6.85 11.76 4.42
C PRO A 9 7.03 10.25 4.24
N SER A 10 7.80 9.59 5.12
CA SER A 10 8.01 8.14 5.10
C SER A 10 6.72 7.38 5.33
N ARG A 11 5.89 7.80 6.28
CA ARG A 11 4.59 7.18 6.54
C ARG A 11 3.63 7.36 5.37
N LYS A 12 3.51 8.60 4.85
CA LYS A 12 2.64 8.88 3.69
C LYS A 12 3.08 8.08 2.47
N TRP A 13 4.39 8.00 2.24
CA TRP A 13 4.95 7.17 1.18
C TRP A 13 4.61 5.69 1.35
N LEU A 14 4.81 5.13 2.55
CA LEU A 14 4.49 3.73 2.83
C LEU A 14 3.00 3.43 2.60
N GLN A 15 2.14 4.34 3.02
CA GLN A 15 0.70 4.23 2.86
C GLN A 15 0.24 4.34 1.41
N LEU A 16 0.73 5.33 0.66
CA LEU A 16 0.49 5.45 -0.78
C LEU A 16 0.99 4.22 -1.53
N ARG A 17 2.17 3.71 -1.16
CA ARG A 17 2.71 2.49 -1.74
C ARG A 17 1.80 1.30 -1.48
N ASN A 18 1.26 1.15 -0.26
CA ASN A 18 0.31 0.09 0.05
C ASN A 18 -0.98 0.21 -0.76
N SER A 19 -1.52 1.43 -0.87
CA SER A 19 -2.72 1.65 -1.67
C SER A 19 -2.50 1.38 -3.16
N ALA A 20 -1.33 1.70 -3.71
CA ALA A 20 -0.98 1.33 -5.07
C ALA A 20 -0.99 -0.19 -5.27
N TYR A 21 -0.48 -0.97 -4.31
CA TYR A 21 -0.55 -2.42 -4.35
C TYR A 21 -1.97 -2.97 -4.21
N HIS A 22 -2.83 -2.33 -3.40
CA HIS A 22 -4.24 -2.72 -3.34
C HIS A 22 -4.94 -2.52 -4.68
N VAL A 23 -4.72 -1.38 -5.33
CA VAL A 23 -5.24 -1.14 -6.69
C VAL A 23 -4.71 -2.19 -7.67
N GLU A 24 -3.41 -2.50 -7.61
CA GLU A 24 -2.81 -3.54 -8.45
C GLU A 24 -3.44 -4.93 -8.21
N SER A 25 -3.64 -5.31 -6.94
CA SER A 25 -4.29 -6.56 -6.55
C SER A 25 -5.74 -6.64 -7.06
N GLU A 26 -6.51 -5.55 -6.95
CA GLU A 26 -7.88 -5.49 -7.47
C GLU A 26 -7.93 -5.58 -8.99
N ILE A 27 -6.99 -4.92 -9.68
CA ILE A 27 -6.85 -5.04 -11.14
C ILE A 27 -6.59 -6.50 -11.52
N TRP A 28 -5.69 -7.20 -10.83
CA TRP A 28 -5.43 -8.62 -11.12
C TRP A 28 -6.65 -9.50 -10.89
N ARG A 29 -7.37 -9.32 -9.77
CA ARG A 29 -8.61 -10.07 -9.50
C ARG A 29 -9.69 -9.82 -10.55
N PHE A 30 -9.85 -8.58 -10.99
CA PHE A 30 -10.76 -8.23 -12.07
C PHE A 30 -10.35 -8.87 -13.40
N ARG A 31 -9.06 -8.81 -13.74
CA ARG A 31 -8.50 -9.38 -14.98
C ARG A 31 -8.61 -10.90 -15.04
N THR A 32 -8.51 -11.59 -13.92
CA THR A 32 -8.65 -13.04 -13.83
C THR A 32 -10.09 -13.49 -13.58
N ARG A 33 -11.05 -12.57 -13.43
CA ARG A 33 -12.47 -12.86 -13.13
C ARG A 33 -12.65 -13.71 -11.87
N VAL A 34 -11.96 -13.32 -10.80
CA VAL A 34 -11.91 -14.05 -9.53
C VAL A 34 -12.65 -13.31 -8.42
N GLY A 35 -13.21 -14.05 -7.48
CA GLY A 35 -13.81 -13.54 -6.25
C GLY A 35 -15.11 -12.79 -6.54
N GLU A 36 -15.19 -11.52 -6.12
CA GLU A 36 -16.39 -10.70 -6.33
C GLU A 36 -16.69 -10.45 -7.82
N TYR A 37 -15.70 -10.60 -8.70
CA TYR A 37 -15.80 -10.38 -10.15
C TYR A 37 -16.11 -11.64 -10.95
N GLU A 38 -16.34 -12.78 -10.27
CA GLU A 38 -16.74 -14.02 -10.93
C GLU A 38 -18.18 -13.87 -11.44
N GLY A 39 -18.39 -14.08 -12.75
CA GLY A 39 -19.72 -14.08 -13.34
C GLY A 39 -20.55 -15.19 -12.72
N GLN A 40 -21.75 -14.88 -12.24
CA GLN A 40 -22.68 -15.93 -11.85
C GLN A 40 -22.97 -16.76 -13.09
N ALA A 41 -22.59 -18.04 -13.09
CA ALA A 41 -22.73 -18.99 -14.20
C ALA A 41 -24.17 -19.12 -14.78
N SER A 42 -25.14 -18.39 -14.22
CA SER A 42 -26.44 -18.17 -14.82
C SER A 42 -26.30 -17.39 -16.14
N VAL A 43 -26.40 -18.15 -17.21
CA VAL A 43 -26.91 -17.81 -18.54
C VAL A 43 -25.83 -17.91 -19.62
N ALA A 44 -25.74 -19.10 -20.23
CA ALA A 44 -24.97 -19.43 -21.42
C ALA A 44 -25.37 -18.65 -22.70
N THR A 45 -26.16 -17.58 -22.59
CA THR A 45 -26.49 -16.70 -23.70
C THR A 45 -25.47 -15.56 -23.78
N ALA A 46 -25.20 -15.10 -25.01
CA ALA A 46 -24.31 -13.97 -25.25
C ALA A 46 -24.72 -12.70 -24.47
N HIS A 47 -26.00 -12.55 -24.14
CA HIS A 47 -26.53 -11.43 -23.36
C HIS A 47 -26.11 -11.50 -21.88
N GLY A 48 -26.19 -12.68 -21.25
CA GLY A 48 -25.78 -12.87 -19.86
C GLY A 48 -24.31 -12.51 -19.62
N ARG A 49 -23.43 -12.88 -20.57
CA ARG A 49 -22.00 -12.53 -20.51
C ARG A 49 -21.75 -11.02 -20.50
N LEU A 50 -22.48 -10.25 -21.31
CA LEU A 50 -22.34 -8.79 -21.34
C LEU A 50 -22.85 -8.13 -20.06
N ASP A 51 -23.91 -8.68 -19.46
CA ASP A 51 -24.43 -8.17 -18.20
C ASP A 51 -23.47 -8.47 -17.04
N ASP A 52 -22.83 -9.63 -17.02
CA ASP A 52 -21.82 -9.98 -16.02
C ASP A 52 -20.55 -9.15 -16.17
N GLU A 53 -20.12 -8.85 -17.40
CA GLU A 53 -19.02 -7.90 -17.65
C GLU A 53 -19.35 -6.51 -17.09
N ARG A 54 -20.57 -6.00 -17.35
CA ARG A 54 -21.02 -4.71 -16.82
C ARG A 54 -21.09 -4.71 -15.29
N LYS A 55 -21.55 -5.80 -14.67
CA LYS A 55 -21.57 -5.94 -13.20
C LYS A 55 -20.15 -5.92 -12.62
N ALA A 56 -19.22 -6.68 -13.20
CA ALA A 56 -17.83 -6.71 -12.76
C ALA A 56 -17.18 -5.32 -12.88
N GLU A 57 -17.46 -4.58 -13.95
CA GLU A 57 -17.00 -3.20 -14.12
C GLU A 57 -17.58 -2.26 -13.06
N GLN A 58 -18.87 -2.37 -12.76
CA GLN A 58 -19.52 -1.58 -11.70
C GLN A 58 -18.92 -1.88 -10.33
N GLN A 59 -18.68 -3.16 -10.01
CA GLN A 59 -18.02 -3.55 -8.77
C GLN A 59 -16.61 -2.99 -8.66
N LEU A 60 -15.82 -3.08 -9.74
CA LEU A 60 -14.48 -2.52 -9.78
C LEU A 60 -14.52 -1.00 -9.55
N GLN A 61 -15.45 -0.31 -10.20
CA GLN A 61 -15.64 1.13 -10.02
C GLN A 61 -15.96 1.47 -8.56
N VAL A 62 -16.85 0.74 -7.92
CA VAL A 62 -17.20 0.93 -6.50
C VAL A 62 -15.97 0.72 -5.61
N LYS A 63 -15.20 -0.35 -5.82
CA LYS A 63 -13.97 -0.62 -5.05
C LYS A 63 -12.91 0.46 -5.24
N LEU A 64 -12.72 0.93 -6.47
CA LEU A 64 -11.76 2.01 -6.76
C LEU A 64 -12.17 3.33 -6.09
N LEU A 65 -13.46 3.66 -6.06
CA LEU A 65 -13.97 4.84 -5.33
C LEU A 65 -13.77 4.70 -3.82
N GLN A 66 -14.01 3.51 -3.26
CA GLN A 66 -13.74 3.23 -1.85
C GLN A 66 -12.24 3.35 -1.52
N LEU A 67 -11.37 2.78 -2.35
CA LEU A 67 -9.92 2.91 -2.22
C LEU A 67 -9.46 4.36 -2.34
N GLN A 68 -10.02 5.12 -3.28
CA GLN A 68 -9.74 6.56 -3.42
C GLN A 68 -10.12 7.33 -2.15
N GLY A 69 -11.31 7.06 -1.59
CA GLY A 69 -11.75 7.62 -0.33
C GLY A 69 -10.78 7.28 0.80
N HIS A 70 -10.41 6.00 0.91
CA HIS A 70 -9.44 5.53 1.89
C HIS A 70 -8.08 6.21 1.73
N ILE A 71 -7.53 6.31 0.53
CA ILE A 71 -6.24 6.99 0.26
C ILE A 71 -6.30 8.44 0.71
N ARG A 72 -7.36 9.17 0.31
CA ARG A 72 -7.52 10.60 0.62
C ARG A 72 -7.57 10.86 2.12
N LEU A 73 -8.32 10.04 2.86
CA LEU A 73 -8.43 10.13 4.31
C LEU A 73 -7.12 9.73 5.00
N SER A 74 -6.58 8.60 4.59
CA SER A 74 -5.53 7.90 5.33
C SER A 74 -4.18 8.62 5.22
N THR A 75 -3.90 9.27 4.09
CA THR A 75 -2.67 10.04 3.84
C THR A 75 -2.74 11.51 4.30
N GLY A 76 -3.88 11.96 4.83
CA GLY A 76 -4.11 13.36 5.22
C GLY A 76 -4.14 14.32 4.03
N LEU A 77 -4.31 13.83 2.80
CA LEU A 77 -4.35 14.68 1.58
C LEU A 77 -5.52 15.69 1.62
N GLN A 78 -6.63 15.35 2.28
CA GLN A 78 -7.78 16.26 2.43
C GLN A 78 -7.47 17.51 3.26
N GLU A 79 -6.48 17.45 4.14
CA GLU A 79 -6.07 18.58 4.98
C GLU A 79 -5.21 19.60 4.21
N THR A 80 -4.74 19.22 3.01
CA THR A 80 -3.91 20.10 2.17
C THR A 80 -4.78 20.81 1.14
N ALA A 81 -4.78 22.15 1.16
CA ALA A 81 -5.55 22.98 0.23
C ALA A 81 -5.24 22.68 -1.26
N PHE A 82 -4.04 22.14 -1.53
CA PHE A 82 -3.60 21.76 -2.88
C PHE A 82 -4.28 20.49 -3.43
N TYR A 83 -4.53 19.48 -2.58
CA TYR A 83 -5.17 18.22 -3.00
C TYR A 83 -6.65 18.11 -2.61
N ALA A 84 -7.19 19.10 -1.89
CA ALA A 84 -8.61 19.20 -1.58
C ALA A 84 -9.49 19.36 -2.84
N LYS A 85 -8.93 19.93 -3.92
CA LYS A 85 -9.60 20.02 -5.22
C LYS A 85 -9.38 18.69 -5.98
N PRO A 86 -10.43 17.90 -6.25
CA PRO A 86 -10.29 16.64 -6.98
C PRO A 86 -9.77 16.94 -8.39
N MET A 87 -8.49 16.63 -8.66
CA MET A 87 -7.88 16.82 -9.98
C MET A 87 -8.37 15.82 -11.04
N THR A 88 -9.36 14.97 -10.72
CA THR A 88 -9.84 13.89 -11.59
C THR A 88 -11.28 14.08 -12.09
N THR A 89 -11.95 15.20 -11.80
CA THR A 89 -13.32 15.39 -12.29
C THR A 89 -13.33 16.17 -13.60
N ASN A 90 -13.28 15.44 -14.72
CA ASN A 90 -14.07 15.79 -15.92
C ASN A 90 -14.19 14.70 -16.99
N ASP A 91 -13.49 13.57 -16.90
CA ASP A 91 -13.54 12.55 -17.98
C ASP A 91 -14.63 11.48 -17.81
N VAL A 92 -15.41 11.52 -16.72
CA VAL A 92 -16.61 10.67 -16.54
C VAL A 92 -17.85 11.55 -16.57
N LYS A 93 -18.09 12.25 -17.69
CA LYS A 93 -19.44 12.67 -18.02
C LYS A 93 -20.14 11.43 -18.57
N MET A 94 -21.08 10.88 -17.78
CA MET A 94 -22.11 10.00 -18.31
C MET A 94 -22.80 10.76 -19.44
N SER A 95 -22.49 10.39 -20.69
CA SER A 95 -23.33 10.77 -21.82
C SER A 95 -24.62 9.97 -21.67
N GLY A 96 -25.55 10.52 -20.90
CA GLY A 96 -26.92 10.05 -20.85
C GLY A 96 -27.51 10.23 -22.24
N HIS A 97 -27.70 9.10 -22.92
CA HIS A 97 -28.50 8.99 -24.11
C HIS A 97 -29.88 9.60 -23.83
N LYS A 98 -30.30 10.59 -24.62
CA LYS A 98 -31.66 11.13 -24.57
C LYS A 98 -32.61 10.06 -25.12
N GLY A 99 -33.16 9.25 -24.23
CA GLY A 99 -34.36 8.45 -24.49
C GLY A 99 -35.48 8.96 -23.57
N ASN A 100 -36.57 9.41 -24.18
CA ASN A 100 -37.85 9.56 -23.50
C ASN A 100 -38.21 8.25 -22.80
N ASP A 101 -38.68 8.31 -21.55
CA ASP A 101 -39.97 7.73 -21.11
C ASP A 101 -40.16 7.90 -19.59
N GLN A 102 -41.43 7.90 -19.19
CA GLN A 102 -42.00 8.28 -17.90
C GLN A 102 -41.57 7.43 -16.67
N ALA A 103 -41.16 8.14 -15.59
CA ALA A 103 -41.41 7.89 -14.14
C ALA A 103 -40.97 6.56 -13.45
N PRO A 104 -40.95 6.47 -12.08
CA PRO A 104 -40.80 7.48 -11.04
C PRO A 104 -39.52 7.31 -10.19
N ALA A 105 -39.21 8.35 -9.42
CA ALA A 105 -38.05 8.45 -8.55
C ALA A 105 -38.04 7.43 -7.38
N ALA A 106 -36.95 6.66 -7.26
CA ALA A 106 -36.54 6.04 -6.01
C ALA A 106 -35.37 6.85 -5.43
N GLN A 107 -35.70 7.72 -4.49
CA GLN A 107 -34.74 8.47 -3.68
C GLN A 107 -34.09 7.50 -2.69
N VAL A 108 -32.79 7.26 -2.82
CA VAL A 108 -31.97 6.73 -1.72
C VAL A 108 -31.25 7.91 -1.09
N THR A 109 -31.87 8.48 -0.07
CA THR A 109 -31.30 9.48 0.83
C THR A 109 -30.39 8.78 1.83
N VAL A 110 -29.11 9.15 1.83
CA VAL A 110 -28.20 8.85 2.95
C VAL A 110 -28.04 10.15 3.74
N PRO A 111 -28.41 10.21 5.03
CA PRO A 111 -28.29 11.42 5.82
C PRO A 111 -26.92 11.45 6.50
N LEU A 112 -26.09 12.47 6.23
CA LEU A 112 -25.10 12.89 7.21
C LEU A 112 -24.71 14.37 7.05
N LEU A 113 -25.27 15.17 7.95
CA LEU A 113 -24.67 16.33 8.60
C LEU A 113 -24.12 17.48 7.72
N GLY A 114 -25.02 18.38 7.34
CA GLY A 114 -24.89 19.79 7.74
C GLY A 114 -23.77 20.63 7.12
N ARG A 115 -23.87 20.94 5.82
CA ARG A 115 -23.49 22.27 5.31
C ARG A 115 -24.14 22.54 3.96
N THR A 116 -25.23 23.29 3.98
CA THR A 116 -25.81 23.94 2.81
C THR A 116 -24.80 24.96 2.26
N LEU A 117 -24.06 24.59 1.22
CA LEU A 117 -23.42 25.59 0.36
C LEU A 117 -24.40 25.97 -0.72
N LEU A 118 -25.00 27.15 -0.50
CA LEU A 118 -25.78 27.91 -1.47
C LEU A 118 -25.11 27.86 -2.85
N SER A 119 -25.91 27.44 -3.83
CA SER A 119 -25.71 27.68 -5.24
C SER A 119 -25.54 29.19 -5.45
N GLN A 120 -24.30 29.67 -5.45
CA GLN A 120 -23.97 31.01 -5.92
C GLN A 120 -23.80 30.96 -7.44
N LYS A 121 -24.82 31.51 -8.11
CA LYS A 121 -24.77 31.97 -9.49
C LYS A 121 -23.49 32.81 -9.70
N PRO A 122 -22.64 32.52 -10.68
CA PRO A 122 -21.40 33.28 -10.86
C PRO A 122 -21.73 34.73 -11.28
N PRO A 123 -21.04 35.74 -10.74
CA PRO A 123 -21.19 37.12 -11.17
C PRO A 123 -20.69 37.28 -12.60
N SER A 124 -21.56 37.80 -13.45
CA SER A 124 -21.27 38.27 -14.80
C SER A 124 -20.22 39.39 -14.75
N GLY A 125 -19.00 39.13 -15.23
CA GLY A 125 -17.98 40.17 -15.40
C GLY A 125 -16.52 39.79 -15.15
N ALA A 126 -16.18 38.51 -14.97
CA ALA A 126 -14.77 38.10 -14.85
C ALA A 126 -14.19 37.81 -16.24
N ARG A 127 -13.22 38.64 -16.63
CA ARG A 127 -12.34 38.52 -17.80
C ARG A 127 -11.78 37.09 -17.87
N GLU A 128 -12.20 36.36 -18.90
CA GLU A 128 -11.87 34.97 -19.19
C GLU A 128 -10.41 34.88 -19.69
N GLU A 129 -9.45 35.03 -18.77
CA GLU A 129 -8.08 34.57 -19.00
C GLU A 129 -8.08 33.05 -18.87
N ASP A 130 -8.53 32.39 -19.93
CA ASP A 130 -8.44 30.96 -20.09
C ASP A 130 -6.97 30.53 -20.00
N ALA A 131 -6.54 30.05 -18.84
CA ALA A 131 -5.39 29.17 -18.73
C ALA A 131 -5.74 27.83 -19.42
N LYS A 132 -5.82 27.84 -20.76
CA LYS A 132 -5.99 26.64 -21.59
C LYS A 132 -4.79 25.75 -21.31
N LEU A 133 -5.01 24.74 -20.46
CA LEU A 133 -4.12 23.61 -20.32
C LEU A 133 -3.86 23.06 -21.72
N ARG A 134 -2.67 23.35 -22.24
CA ARG A 134 -2.28 22.97 -23.61
C ARG A 134 -2.20 21.45 -23.71
N ARG A 135 -2.49 20.91 -24.90
CA ARG A 135 -2.53 19.47 -25.23
C ARG A 135 -1.33 18.64 -24.73
N TRP A 136 -0.15 19.26 -24.59
CA TRP A 136 1.05 18.60 -24.07
C TRP A 136 1.02 18.33 -22.56
N HIS A 137 0.21 19.05 -21.77
CA HIS A 137 0.01 18.75 -20.34
C HIS A 137 -0.76 17.44 -20.10
N PHE A 138 -1.48 16.94 -21.12
CA PHE A 138 -2.23 15.69 -21.07
C PHE A 138 -1.58 14.57 -21.90
N GLN A 139 -0.35 14.75 -22.39
CA GLN A 139 0.41 13.68 -23.04
C GLN A 139 0.95 12.70 -22.00
N HIS A 140 0.06 11.95 -21.36
CA HIS A 140 0.43 10.70 -20.75
C HIS A 140 0.72 9.72 -21.89
N HIS A 141 1.94 9.16 -21.92
CA HIS A 141 2.32 8.12 -22.89
C HIS A 141 1.54 6.81 -22.72
N GLN A 142 0.41 6.82 -22.00
CA GLN A 142 -0.47 5.67 -21.78
C GLN A 142 -1.39 5.38 -22.97
N TYR A 143 -1.65 6.34 -23.87
CA TYR A 143 -2.48 6.12 -25.06
C TYR A 143 -1.85 6.73 -26.31
N LYS A 144 -0.91 5.99 -26.93
CA LYS A 144 -0.62 6.19 -28.35
C LYS A 144 -1.75 5.57 -29.15
N CYS A 145 -2.83 6.31 -29.36
CA CYS A 145 -3.89 5.93 -30.30
C CYS A 145 -3.40 6.19 -31.73
N GLY A 146 -2.63 5.24 -32.25
CA GLY A 146 -2.12 5.28 -33.62
C GLY A 146 -1.10 4.18 -33.78
N HIS A 147 -1.47 3.14 -34.52
CA HIS A 147 -0.88 1.80 -34.57
C HIS A 147 -1.22 0.91 -33.38
N GLN A 148 -2.00 -0.14 -33.66
CA GLN A 148 -1.95 -1.39 -32.90
C GLN A 148 -0.53 -1.93 -33.07
N ASP A 149 0.40 -1.46 -32.24
CA ASP A 149 1.59 -2.23 -31.98
C ASP A 149 1.08 -3.52 -31.34
N ALA A 150 1.01 -4.59 -32.14
CA ALA A 150 0.76 -5.92 -31.64
C ALA A 150 1.68 -6.11 -30.43
N VAL A 151 1.08 -6.30 -29.25
CA VAL A 151 1.80 -6.43 -27.99
C VAL A 151 2.97 -7.38 -28.23
N PRO A 152 4.23 -6.98 -27.96
CA PRO A 152 5.39 -7.80 -28.27
C PRO A 152 5.13 -9.21 -27.77
N HIS A 153 5.30 -10.24 -28.61
CA HIS A 153 4.96 -11.63 -28.26
C HIS A 153 5.52 -11.99 -26.87
N GLY A 154 4.64 -12.02 -25.84
CA GLY A 154 4.98 -12.30 -24.45
C GLY A 154 4.93 -11.13 -23.45
N GLY A 155 4.56 -9.92 -23.87
CA GLY A 155 4.32 -8.76 -23.00
C GLY A 155 2.91 -8.70 -22.41
N ASP A 156 2.75 -8.07 -21.25
CA ASP A 156 1.44 -7.84 -20.62
C ASP A 156 0.76 -6.62 -21.26
N SER A 157 -0.47 -6.80 -21.75
CA SER A 157 -1.32 -5.72 -22.29
C SER A 157 -1.89 -4.80 -21.21
N PHE A 158 -1.68 -5.11 -19.93
CA PHE A 158 -2.15 -4.42 -18.71
C PHE A 158 -3.67 -4.25 -18.53
N HIS A 159 -4.45 -4.42 -19.61
CA HIS A 159 -5.90 -4.19 -19.65
C HIS A 159 -6.69 -5.43 -20.09
N ALA A 160 -6.07 -6.37 -20.78
CA ALA A 160 -6.74 -7.58 -21.26
C ALA A 160 -6.99 -8.57 -20.11
N PRO A 161 -8.08 -9.37 -20.18
CA PRO A 161 -8.30 -10.50 -19.28
C PRO A 161 -7.06 -11.39 -19.25
N ALA A 162 -6.60 -11.74 -18.06
CA ALA A 162 -5.40 -12.54 -17.87
C ALA A 162 -5.80 -14.00 -17.63
N ARG A 163 -5.16 -14.92 -18.36
CA ARG A 163 -5.27 -16.35 -18.06
C ARG A 163 -4.51 -16.68 -16.76
N PRO A 164 -4.81 -17.79 -16.09
CA PRO A 164 -4.11 -18.19 -14.88
C PRO A 164 -2.59 -18.33 -15.08
N GLU A 165 -2.15 -18.84 -16.23
CA GLU A 165 -0.73 -19.00 -16.56
C GLU A 165 -0.04 -17.65 -16.78
N ASP A 166 -0.74 -16.71 -17.40
CA ASP A 166 -0.28 -15.35 -17.61
C ASP A 166 -0.15 -14.60 -16.28
N TYR A 167 -1.10 -14.80 -15.36
CA TYR A 167 -1.02 -14.28 -13.99
C TYR A 167 0.23 -14.80 -13.27
N ILE A 168 0.51 -16.10 -13.33
CA ILE A 168 1.71 -16.69 -12.70
C ILE A 168 2.98 -16.06 -13.28
N ARG A 169 3.03 -15.92 -14.61
CA ARG A 169 4.19 -15.38 -15.32
C ARG A 169 4.44 -13.90 -15.03
N TRP A 170 3.39 -13.09 -14.99
CA TRP A 170 3.49 -11.64 -14.88
C TRP A 170 3.45 -11.12 -13.45
N ARG A 171 2.80 -11.82 -12.52
CA ARG A 171 2.60 -11.36 -11.13
C ARG A 171 3.33 -12.21 -10.11
N LEU A 172 3.07 -13.53 -10.07
CA LEU A 172 3.58 -14.41 -9.02
C LEU A 172 5.10 -14.58 -9.10
N VAL A 173 5.62 -15.01 -10.26
CA VAL A 173 7.04 -15.29 -10.45
C VAL A 173 7.92 -14.04 -10.27
N PRO A 174 7.58 -12.86 -10.81
CA PRO A 174 8.36 -11.65 -10.58
C PRO A 174 8.38 -11.24 -9.10
N THR A 175 7.24 -11.37 -8.40
CA THR A 175 7.14 -11.04 -6.96
C THR A 175 8.00 -11.99 -6.12
N MET A 176 7.96 -13.30 -6.42
CA MET A 176 8.82 -14.29 -5.76
C MET A 176 10.31 -14.01 -6.00
N LYS A 177 10.71 -13.75 -7.25
CA LYS A 177 12.11 -13.41 -7.60
C LYS A 177 12.59 -12.15 -6.89
N PHE A 178 11.72 -11.17 -6.74
CA PHE A 178 12.00 -9.92 -6.03
C PHE A 178 12.35 -10.17 -4.56
N TYR A 179 11.61 -11.04 -3.87
CA TYR A 179 11.93 -11.42 -2.50
C TYR A 179 13.19 -12.27 -2.43
N GLN A 180 13.30 -13.30 -3.27
CA GLN A 180 14.44 -14.20 -3.31
C GLN A 180 15.77 -13.47 -3.52
N LYS A 181 15.81 -12.47 -4.41
CA LYS A 181 17.02 -11.67 -4.69
C LYS A 181 17.52 -10.90 -3.46
N ARG A 182 16.64 -10.56 -2.52
CA ARG A 182 16.98 -9.73 -1.35
C ARG A 182 17.42 -10.53 -0.13
N ILE A 183 16.93 -11.77 0.01
CA ILE A 183 17.28 -12.70 1.10
C ILE A 183 18.80 -12.78 1.36
N PRO A 184 19.67 -13.03 0.36
CA PRO A 184 21.11 -13.19 0.63
C PRO A 184 21.77 -11.90 1.15
N GLY A 185 21.31 -10.73 0.68
CA GLY A 185 21.83 -9.44 1.14
C GLY A 185 21.53 -9.17 2.61
N TYR A 186 20.32 -9.51 3.08
CA TYR A 186 19.97 -9.38 4.49
C TYR A 186 20.67 -10.43 5.36
N ALA A 187 20.80 -11.66 4.88
CA ALA A 187 21.52 -12.72 5.57
C ALA A 187 23.01 -12.38 5.76
N PHE A 188 23.66 -11.79 4.75
CA PHE A 188 25.06 -11.35 4.86
C PHE A 188 25.23 -10.25 5.90
N LYS A 189 24.37 -9.22 5.88
CA LYS A 189 24.41 -8.14 6.88
C LYS A 189 24.21 -8.67 8.30
N ARG A 190 23.26 -9.59 8.50
CA ARG A 190 23.05 -10.23 9.81
C ARG A 190 24.29 -11.00 10.27
N ARG A 191 24.89 -11.78 9.38
CA ARG A 191 26.13 -12.52 9.68
C ARG A 191 27.28 -11.57 10.05
N LEU A 192 27.39 -10.43 9.37
CA LEU A 192 28.40 -9.41 9.68
C LEU A 192 28.23 -8.87 11.11
N PHE A 193 27.01 -8.49 11.51
CA PHE A 193 26.75 -8.00 12.87
C PHE A 193 27.02 -9.06 13.94
N GLN A 194 26.67 -10.32 13.68
CA GLN A 194 27.00 -11.44 14.59
C GLN A 194 28.51 -11.61 14.76
N VAL A 195 29.29 -11.55 13.68
CA VAL A 195 30.76 -11.64 13.73
C VAL A 195 31.35 -10.46 14.51
N LEU A 196 30.83 -9.24 14.31
CA LEU A 196 31.27 -8.06 15.06
C LEU A 196 31.01 -8.18 16.56
N LEU A 197 29.84 -8.70 16.96
CA LEU A 197 29.51 -8.91 18.37
C LEU A 197 30.38 -10.00 19.01
N LEU A 198 30.65 -11.09 18.29
CA LEU A 198 31.58 -12.13 18.76
C LEU A 198 33.00 -11.57 18.92
N ALA A 199 33.48 -10.77 17.96
CA ALA A 199 34.78 -10.10 18.07
C ALA A 199 34.83 -9.15 19.28
N CYS A 200 33.79 -8.35 19.50
CA CYS A 200 33.68 -7.49 20.69
C CYS A 200 33.76 -8.32 21.98
N GLY A 201 33.02 -9.43 22.07
CA GLY A 201 33.06 -10.32 23.23
C GLY A 201 34.45 -10.89 23.51
N LEU A 202 35.16 -11.36 22.47
CA LEU A 202 36.54 -11.82 22.58
C LEU A 202 37.48 -10.71 23.05
N THR A 203 37.35 -9.50 22.49
CA THR A 203 38.15 -8.35 22.92
C THR A 203 37.87 -7.97 24.37
N THR A 204 36.61 -7.95 24.81
CA THR A 204 36.25 -7.68 26.21
C THR A 204 36.88 -8.70 27.15
N SER A 205 36.84 -9.99 26.80
CA SER A 205 37.45 -11.06 27.59
C SER A 205 38.98 -10.93 27.70
N LEU A 206 39.66 -10.61 26.59
CA LEU A 206 41.11 -10.41 26.58
C LEU A 206 41.53 -9.18 27.38
N LEU A 207 40.81 -8.06 27.24
CA LEU A 207 41.08 -6.83 27.98
C LEU A 207 40.86 -7.00 29.49
N ALA A 208 39.87 -7.81 29.88
CA ALA A 208 39.65 -8.18 31.28
C ALA A 208 40.85 -8.96 31.85
N ALA A 209 41.45 -9.86 31.06
CA ALA A 209 42.63 -10.63 31.50
C ALA A 209 43.89 -9.76 31.68
N ILE A 210 44.05 -8.68 30.88
CA ILE A 210 45.20 -7.76 30.97
C ILE A 210 44.98 -6.67 32.05
N ASN A 211 43.83 -6.68 32.74
CA ASN A 211 43.49 -5.77 33.85
C ASN A 211 43.57 -4.28 33.46
N LYS A 212 43.08 -3.91 32.26
CA LYS A 212 43.02 -2.54 31.75
C LYS A 212 41.56 -2.05 31.64
N PRO A 213 40.96 -1.55 32.75
CA PRO A 213 39.52 -1.27 32.83
C PRO A 213 39.04 -0.07 31.99
N HIS A 214 39.94 0.85 31.61
CA HIS A 214 39.54 2.01 30.82
C HIS A 214 39.17 1.64 29.37
N TRP A 215 39.76 0.58 28.81
CA TRP A 215 39.44 0.13 27.45
C TRP A 215 38.17 -0.75 27.39
N THR A 216 37.87 -1.49 28.47
CA THR A 216 36.67 -2.37 28.50
C THR A 216 35.38 -1.57 28.41
N ALA A 217 35.33 -0.38 29.02
CA ALA A 217 34.19 0.53 28.91
C ALA A 217 33.94 0.99 27.46
N ILE A 218 35.00 1.25 26.69
CA ILE A 218 34.90 1.66 25.28
C ILE A 218 34.36 0.51 24.44
N VAL A 219 34.89 -0.71 24.60
CA VAL A 219 34.42 -1.89 23.87
C VAL A 219 32.97 -2.21 24.24
N ALA A 220 32.60 -2.07 25.51
CA ALA A 220 31.22 -2.24 25.96
C ALA A 220 30.28 -1.23 25.27
N ALA A 221 30.64 0.05 25.21
CA ALA A 221 29.84 1.07 24.52
C ALA A 221 29.67 0.77 23.02
N VAL A 222 30.75 0.33 22.34
CA VAL A 222 30.70 -0.09 20.94
C VAL A 222 29.78 -1.29 20.76
N SER A 223 29.86 -2.29 21.63
CA SER A 223 28.99 -3.47 21.57
C SER A 223 27.51 -3.09 21.71
N SER A 224 27.16 -2.18 22.62
CA SER A 224 25.80 -1.64 22.77
C SER A 224 25.34 -0.87 21.53
N ALA A 225 26.21 -0.09 20.90
CA ALA A 225 25.90 0.62 19.67
C ALA A 225 25.63 -0.35 18.50
N VAL A 226 26.40 -1.43 18.40
CA VAL A 226 26.21 -2.49 17.41
C VAL A 226 24.87 -3.21 17.63
N VAL A 227 24.56 -3.59 18.88
CA VAL A 227 23.26 -4.19 19.22
C VAL A 227 22.13 -3.23 18.85
N SER A 228 22.22 -1.96 19.26
CA SER A 228 21.21 -0.95 18.95
C SER A 228 21.00 -0.77 17.44
N THR A 229 22.08 -0.78 16.65
CA THR A 229 22.00 -0.69 15.19
C THR A 229 21.37 -1.95 14.58
N GLN A 230 21.68 -3.13 15.12
CA GLN A 230 21.07 -4.38 14.67
C GLN A 230 19.56 -4.38 14.89
N GLU A 231 19.13 -3.95 16.09
CA GLU A 231 17.71 -3.79 16.42
C GLU A 231 17.06 -2.74 15.51
N PHE A 232 17.69 -1.58 15.32
CA PHE A 232 17.16 -0.55 14.42
C PHE A 232 16.99 -1.02 12.97
N LEU A 233 17.88 -1.89 12.50
CA LEU A 233 17.80 -2.44 11.16
C LEU A 233 16.77 -3.57 11.03
N ASP A 234 16.31 -4.16 12.14
CA ASP A 234 15.32 -5.24 12.20
C ASP A 234 15.61 -6.37 11.19
N LEU A 235 16.90 -6.68 10.97
CA LEU A 235 17.33 -7.56 9.86
C LEU A 235 16.73 -8.96 9.97
N GLU A 236 16.57 -9.46 11.20
CA GLU A 236 15.99 -10.77 11.46
C GLU A 236 14.52 -10.83 11.08
N ARG A 237 13.72 -9.87 11.56
CA ARG A 237 12.28 -9.79 11.24
C ARG A 237 12.05 -9.65 9.74
N LYS A 238 12.83 -8.78 9.08
CA LYS A 238 12.73 -8.58 7.62
C LYS A 238 13.11 -9.84 6.85
N LEU A 239 14.16 -10.53 7.27
CA LEU A 239 14.60 -11.78 6.65
C LEU A 239 13.55 -12.89 6.81
N GLN A 240 13.03 -13.09 8.03
CA GLN A 240 12.00 -14.08 8.33
C GLN A 240 10.73 -13.82 7.51
N ARG A 241 10.28 -12.57 7.40
CA ARG A 241 9.10 -12.19 6.59
C ARG A 241 9.31 -12.51 5.10
N TYR A 242 10.44 -12.13 4.52
CA TYR A 242 10.72 -12.43 3.10
C TYR A 242 10.86 -13.93 2.84
N SER A 243 11.48 -14.68 3.77
CA SER A 243 11.59 -16.13 3.65
C SER A 243 10.22 -16.79 3.72
N ALA A 244 9.39 -16.41 4.69
CA ALA A 244 8.03 -16.91 4.84
C ALA A 244 7.17 -16.62 3.59
N ALA A 245 7.16 -15.37 3.11
CA ALA A 245 6.44 -14.99 1.89
C ALA A 245 6.93 -15.78 0.66
N THR A 246 8.25 -15.95 0.50
CA THR A 246 8.83 -16.72 -0.62
C THR A 246 8.42 -18.20 -0.53
N HIS A 247 8.44 -18.80 0.66
CA HIS A 247 8.00 -20.18 0.84
C HIS A 247 6.50 -20.36 0.56
N SER A 248 5.65 -19.45 1.02
CA SER A 248 4.22 -19.49 0.74
C SER A 248 3.93 -19.36 -0.76
N LEU A 249 4.57 -18.41 -1.46
CA LEU A 249 4.43 -18.25 -2.90
C LEU A 249 4.94 -19.47 -3.68
N ALA A 250 6.07 -20.06 -3.26
CA ALA A 250 6.60 -21.27 -3.87
C ALA A 250 5.66 -22.46 -3.65
N ASN A 251 5.07 -22.60 -2.46
CA ASN A 251 4.09 -23.64 -2.17
C ASN A 251 2.87 -23.49 -3.08
N ILE A 252 2.32 -22.27 -3.22
CA ILE A 252 1.20 -21.98 -4.12
C ILE A 252 1.55 -22.40 -5.56
N LEU A 253 2.75 -22.07 -6.05
CA LEU A 253 3.19 -22.46 -7.39
C LEU A 253 3.29 -23.99 -7.54
N VAL A 254 3.84 -24.69 -6.56
CA VAL A 254 3.90 -26.17 -6.57
C VAL A 254 2.50 -26.77 -6.50
N THR A 255 1.60 -26.18 -5.73
CA THR A 255 0.20 -26.62 -5.72
C THR A 255 -0.43 -26.46 -7.09
N TRP A 256 -0.22 -25.34 -7.78
CA TRP A 256 -0.75 -25.15 -9.14
C TRP A 256 -0.16 -26.17 -10.13
N GLN A 257 1.14 -26.41 -10.08
CA GLN A 257 1.82 -27.35 -10.97
C GLN A 257 1.39 -28.81 -10.78
N ARG A 258 0.86 -29.18 -9.61
CA ARG A 258 0.35 -30.54 -9.36
C ARG A 258 -1.09 -30.74 -9.83
N LEU A 259 -1.83 -29.67 -10.13
CA LEU A 259 -3.20 -29.77 -10.64
C LEU A 259 -3.19 -30.28 -12.09
N THR A 260 -4.21 -31.07 -12.45
CA THR A 260 -4.43 -31.49 -13.83
C THR A 260 -4.96 -30.34 -14.68
N GLU A 261 -4.86 -30.40 -16.01
CA GLU A 261 -5.37 -29.34 -16.90
C GLU A 261 -6.88 -29.10 -16.72
N VAL A 262 -7.65 -30.15 -16.39
CA VAL A 262 -9.09 -30.05 -16.11
C VAL A 262 -9.32 -29.26 -14.82
N ASP A 263 -8.53 -29.53 -13.78
CA ASP A 263 -8.63 -28.80 -12.51
C ASP A 263 -8.10 -27.36 -12.63
N GLN A 264 -7.12 -27.12 -13.50
CA GLN A 264 -6.61 -25.77 -13.81
C GLN A 264 -7.64 -24.92 -14.55
N ALA A 265 -8.53 -25.55 -15.33
CA ALA A 265 -9.64 -24.87 -15.98
C ALA A 265 -10.80 -24.54 -15.02
N ASN A 266 -10.81 -25.10 -13.80
CA ASN A 266 -11.85 -24.84 -12.82
C ASN A 266 -11.69 -23.43 -12.22
N ALA A 267 -12.71 -22.59 -12.38
CA ALA A 267 -12.75 -21.22 -11.86
C ALA A 267 -12.49 -21.16 -10.35
N GLY A 268 -12.95 -22.16 -9.57
CA GLY A 268 -12.69 -22.22 -8.14
C GLY A 268 -11.20 -22.40 -7.78
N MET A 269 -10.46 -23.17 -8.57
CA MET A 269 -9.02 -23.35 -8.35
C MET A 269 -8.22 -22.12 -8.79
N ILE A 270 -8.64 -21.48 -9.89
CA ILE A 270 -8.09 -20.19 -10.34
C ILE A 270 -8.31 -19.11 -9.27
N SER A 271 -9.50 -19.09 -8.68
CA SER A 271 -9.85 -18.17 -7.60
C SER A 271 -8.94 -18.38 -6.39
N ALA A 272 -8.82 -19.63 -5.93
CA ALA A 272 -7.95 -19.97 -4.82
C ALA A 272 -6.48 -19.59 -5.07
N LEU A 273 -5.96 -19.80 -6.29
CA LEU A 273 -4.60 -19.40 -6.68
C LEU A 273 -4.39 -17.88 -6.50
N VAL A 274 -5.27 -17.07 -7.10
CA VAL A 274 -5.13 -15.61 -7.11
C VAL A 274 -5.38 -15.04 -5.72
N GLU A 275 -6.38 -15.53 -5.01
CA GLU A 275 -6.71 -15.08 -3.65
C GLU A 275 -5.59 -15.40 -2.65
N GLN A 276 -5.05 -16.63 -2.65
CA GLN A 276 -3.94 -17.00 -1.78
C GLN A 276 -2.68 -16.19 -2.11
N THR A 277 -2.39 -15.99 -3.40
CA THR A 277 -1.23 -15.20 -3.82
C THR A 277 -1.38 -13.75 -3.35
N GLU A 278 -2.48 -13.08 -3.67
CA GLU A 278 -2.68 -11.69 -3.24
C GLU A 278 -2.81 -11.57 -1.72
N SER A 279 -3.34 -12.56 -0.99
CA SER A 279 -3.34 -12.58 0.48
C SER A 279 -1.93 -12.57 1.04
N VAL A 280 -1.06 -13.48 0.58
CA VAL A 280 0.35 -13.55 1.04
C VAL A 280 1.06 -12.22 0.81
N ILE A 281 0.87 -11.61 -0.36
CA ILE A 281 1.55 -10.34 -0.63
C ILE A 281 0.92 -9.19 0.19
N ASN A 282 -0.39 -9.20 0.44
CA ASN A 282 -1.07 -8.23 1.31
C ASN A 282 -0.70 -8.39 2.80
N GLU A 283 -0.55 -9.61 3.30
CA GLU A 283 -0.13 -9.90 4.67
C GLU A 283 1.25 -9.32 4.97
N GLU A 284 2.21 -9.52 4.06
CA GLU A 284 3.53 -8.93 4.21
C GLU A 284 3.45 -7.40 4.31
N ARG A 285 2.65 -6.78 3.44
CA ARG A 285 2.46 -5.33 3.38
C ARG A 285 1.78 -4.79 4.64
N ASN A 286 0.76 -5.47 5.12
CA ASN A 286 0.08 -5.12 6.37
C ASN A 286 1.02 -5.23 7.57
N ALA A 287 1.93 -6.21 7.57
CA ALA A 287 2.97 -6.32 8.60
C ALA A 287 3.90 -5.10 8.61
N TRP A 288 4.27 -4.55 7.44
CA TRP A 288 5.09 -3.33 7.36
C TRP A 288 4.37 -2.10 7.90
N ILE A 289 3.07 -1.96 7.65
CA ILE A 289 2.27 -0.84 8.18
C ILE A 289 2.08 -0.99 9.69
N SER A 290 1.76 -2.20 10.16
CA SER A 290 1.58 -2.48 11.57
C SER A 290 2.85 -2.20 12.37
N GLU A 291 4.02 -2.57 11.83
CA GLU A 291 5.32 -2.26 12.43
C GLU A 291 5.58 -0.74 12.49
N ALA A 292 5.29 -0.02 11.41
CA ALA A 292 5.41 1.44 11.40
C ALA A 292 4.44 2.11 12.40
N GLN A 293 3.22 1.58 12.56
CA GLN A 293 2.25 2.06 13.54
C GLN A 293 2.68 1.77 14.98
N ALA A 294 3.20 0.58 15.25
CA ALA A 294 3.71 0.19 16.56
C ALA A 294 4.88 1.09 16.98
N ALA A 295 5.84 1.34 16.07
CA ALA A 295 6.95 2.25 16.33
C ALA A 295 6.49 3.68 16.70
N GLN A 296 5.39 4.15 16.10
CA GLN A 296 4.81 5.46 16.44
C GLN A 296 4.08 5.45 17.79
N GLN A 297 3.42 4.36 18.15
CA GLN A 297 2.79 4.24 19.47
C GLN A 297 3.84 4.32 20.56
N PHE A 298 4.93 3.56 20.43
CA PHE A 298 6.06 3.63 21.36
C PHE A 298 6.66 5.04 21.45
N ALA A 299 6.89 5.70 20.31
CA ALA A 299 7.43 7.07 20.32
C ALA A 299 6.50 8.08 21.02
N ARG A 300 5.17 7.94 20.85
CA ARG A 300 4.18 8.79 21.52
C ARG A 300 4.08 8.51 23.00
N GLU A 301 4.18 7.25 23.40
CA GLU A 301 4.19 6.84 24.81
C GLU A 301 5.45 7.38 25.51
N SER A 302 6.63 7.24 24.91
CA SER A 302 7.87 7.79 25.47
C SER A 302 7.85 9.32 25.60
N ALA A 303 7.22 10.04 24.67
CA ALA A 303 7.07 11.50 24.76
C ALA A 303 6.16 11.91 25.92
N LYS A 304 5.03 11.22 26.11
CA LYS A 304 4.13 11.47 27.26
C LYS A 304 4.81 11.17 28.60
N GLU A 305 5.59 10.09 28.67
CA GLU A 305 6.34 9.73 29.88
C GLU A 305 7.44 10.77 30.22
N GLN A 306 8.01 11.42 29.21
CA GLN A 306 8.96 12.52 29.42
C GLN A 306 8.25 13.79 29.92
N GLU A 307 7.11 14.15 29.32
CA GLU A 307 6.28 15.28 29.77
C GLU A 307 5.80 15.10 31.23
N GLU A 308 5.37 13.89 31.61
CA GLU A 308 4.94 13.59 33.00
C GLU A 308 6.10 13.63 34.02
N LYS A 309 7.35 13.38 33.59
CA LYS A 309 8.53 13.50 34.46
C LYS A 309 8.92 14.97 34.65
N GLU A 310 8.88 15.76 33.58
CA GLU A 310 9.14 17.20 33.64
C GLU A 310 8.09 17.93 34.51
N GLU A 311 6.81 17.55 34.45
CA GLU A 311 5.76 18.14 35.29
C GLU A 311 5.91 17.79 36.78
N LYS A 312 6.47 16.62 37.10
CA LYS A 312 6.72 16.17 38.49
C LYS A 312 8.00 16.75 39.10
N ASP A 313 8.94 17.23 38.29
CA ASP A 313 10.18 17.86 38.75
C ASP A 313 10.01 19.40 38.95
N GLU A 314 8.85 19.98 38.63
CA GLU A 314 8.51 21.40 38.87
C GLU A 314 7.63 21.75 40.11
N PRO A 315 7.59 21.00 41.25
CA PRO A 315 6.81 21.41 42.43
C PRO A 315 7.64 22.31 43.35
N GLY A 316 7.90 23.56 42.96
CA GLY A 316 8.81 24.38 43.76
C GLY A 316 8.83 25.89 43.53
N LYS A 317 7.82 26.50 42.91
CA LYS A 317 7.81 27.98 42.74
C LYS A 317 6.43 28.63 42.84
N LYS A 318 5.65 28.28 43.87
CA LYS A 318 4.55 29.14 44.36
C LYS A 318 4.53 29.15 45.89
N GLY A 319 5.18 30.14 46.48
CA GLY A 319 5.17 30.36 47.92
C GLY A 319 6.23 31.36 48.34
N GLY A 320 6.02 32.64 48.04
CA GLY A 320 6.98 33.69 48.42
C GLY A 320 6.55 35.06 47.92
N GLY A 321 5.50 35.60 48.54
CA GLY A 321 4.98 36.94 48.25
C GLY A 321 4.00 37.40 49.32
N SER A 322 4.42 37.37 50.59
CA SER A 322 3.85 38.23 51.63
C SER A 322 4.77 39.45 51.77
N VAL A 323 4.16 40.64 51.70
CA VAL A 323 4.09 41.73 52.70
C VAL A 323 3.83 43.02 51.93
#